data_AF-A0A259LJR2-F1
#
_entry.id   AF-A0A259LJR2-F1
#
_cell.length_a   1.000
_cell.length_b   1.000
_cell.length_c   1.000
_cell.angle_alpha   90.00
_cell.angle_beta   90.00
_cell.angle_gamma   90.00
#
_symmetry.space_group_name_H-M   'P 1'
#
loop_
_entity.id
_entity.type
_entity.pdbx_description
1 polymer ?
#
loop_
_entity_poly.entity_id
_entity_poly.type
_entity_poly.pdbx_seq_one_letter_code
_entity_poly.pdbx_strand_id
1 'polypeptide(L)' 'DGPTLIREAKDKLGHARVIFISGYAERDLAQQLDDDRAVSFLPKPFTVRQLSERIKQELAGIGGKEAA' A
#
# COMPACT_ATOMS: atom_id res chain seq x y z
N ASP A 1 2.69 12.10 -9.71
CA ASP A 1 2.82 11.88 -8.25
C ASP A 1 2.35 10.47 -7.89
N GLY A 2 2.55 10.03 -6.65
CA GLY A 2 2.18 8.68 -6.20
C GLY A 2 0.70 8.32 -6.40
N PRO A 3 -0.27 9.12 -5.92
CA PRO A 3 -1.70 8.83 -6.11
C PRO A 3 -2.11 8.78 -7.59
N THR A 4 -1.62 9.69 -8.43
CA THR A 4 -1.89 9.66 -9.87
C THR A 4 -1.39 8.36 -10.52
N LEU A 5 -0.18 7.90 -10.13
CA LEU A 5 0.37 6.64 -10.64
C LEU A 5 -0.53 5.45 -10.32
N ILE A 6 -1.11 5.38 -9.12
CA ILE A 6 -2.02 4.28 -8.77
C ILE A 6 -3.31 4.35 -9.58
N ARG A 7 -3.90 5.54 -9.73
CA ARG A 7 -5.12 5.73 -10.53
C ARG A 7 -4.92 5.27 -11.97
N GLU A 8 -3.80 5.67 -12.60
CA GLU A 8 -3.48 5.30 -13.99
C GLU A 8 -3.05 3.83 -14.14
N ALA A 9 -2.37 3.28 -13.15
CA ALA A 9 -1.91 1.89 -13.17
C ALA A 9 -2.98 0.90 -12.67
N LYS A 10 -4.17 1.35 -12.28
CA LYS A 10 -5.23 0.53 -11.67
C LYS A 10 -5.46 -0.79 -12.41
N ASP A 11 -5.61 -0.73 -13.74
CA ASP A 11 -5.88 -1.90 -14.58
C ASP A 11 -4.67 -2.82 -14.72
N LYS A 12 -3.45 -2.30 -14.52
CA LYS A 12 -2.19 -3.06 -14.60
C LYS A 12 -1.80 -3.69 -13.26
N LEU A 13 -2.27 -3.13 -12.16
CA LEU A 13 -1.86 -3.54 -10.82
C LEU A 13 -2.57 -4.82 -10.36
N GLY A 14 -3.71 -5.21 -10.93
CA GLY A 14 -4.44 -6.42 -10.54
C GLY A 14 -4.59 -6.52 -9.01
N HIS A 15 -4.19 -7.64 -8.42
CA HIS A 15 -4.20 -7.88 -6.97
C HIS A 15 -2.92 -7.44 -6.23
N ALA A 16 -2.02 -6.71 -6.88
CA ALA A 16 -0.78 -6.24 -6.26
C ALA A 16 -1.09 -5.32 -5.06
N ARG A 17 -0.45 -5.61 -3.93
CA ARG A 17 -0.49 -4.74 -2.76
C ARG A 17 0.40 -3.54 -2.99
N VAL A 18 -0.07 -2.37 -2.56
CA VAL A 18 0.68 -1.13 -2.72
C VAL A 18 1.01 -0.53 -1.35
N ILE A 19 2.28 -0.20 -1.17
CA ILE A 19 2.81 0.49 0.01
C ILE A 19 3.21 1.89 -0.43
N PHE A 20 2.53 2.90 0.09
CA PHE A 20 2.89 4.29 -0.10
C PHE A 20 3.97 4.71 0.87
N ILE A 21 5.05 5.24 0.32
CA ILE A 21 6.17 5.76 1.09
C ILE A 21 6.21 7.28 0.96
N SER A 22 5.60 7.99 1.91
CA SER A 22 5.43 9.46 1.85
C SER A 22 5.90 10.15 3.13
N GLY A 23 6.23 11.44 3.00
CA GLY A 23 6.38 12.37 4.11
C GLY A 23 5.16 13.30 4.29
N TYR A 24 4.15 13.20 3.41
CA TYR A 24 2.88 13.92 3.50
C TYR A 24 1.87 13.11 4.34
N ALA A 25 0.95 13.80 5.00
CA ALA A 25 -0.02 13.20 5.90
C ALA A 25 -0.94 12.20 5.19
N GLU A 26 -1.17 11.05 5.82
CA GLU A 26 -2.01 9.93 5.37
C GLU A 26 -3.42 10.35 4.89
N ARG A 27 -3.97 11.41 5.49
CA ARG A 27 -5.32 11.93 5.21
C ARG A 27 -5.48 12.51 3.81
N ASP A 28 -4.46 13.21 3.30
CA ASP A 28 -4.53 13.84 1.97
C ASP A 28 -4.50 12.79 0.86
N LEU A 29 -3.83 11.66 1.13
CA LEU A 29 -3.73 10.56 0.18
C LEU A 29 -5.00 9.70 0.16
N ALA A 30 -5.59 9.42 1.33
CA ALA A 30 -6.83 8.65 1.42
C ALA A 30 -7.97 9.31 0.62
N GLN A 31 -8.07 10.64 0.64
CA GLN A 31 -9.06 11.37 -0.18
C GLN A 31 -8.79 11.29 -1.69
N GLN A 32 -7.54 11.07 -2.10
CA GLN A 32 -7.18 10.92 -3.51
C GLN A 32 -7.32 9.47 -4.00
N LEU A 33 -7.46 8.51 -3.10
CA LEU A 33 -7.60 7.10 -3.45
C LEU A 33 -9.01 6.65 -3.09
N ASP A 34 -10.01 7.14 -3.84
CA ASP A 34 -11.41 6.66 -3.85
C ASP A 34 -11.55 5.21 -4.39
N ASP A 35 -10.47 4.43 -4.36
CA ASP A 35 -10.42 3.10 -4.94
C ASP A 35 -10.63 2.05 -3.83
N ASP A 36 -11.43 1.02 -4.09
CA ASP A 36 -11.65 -0.12 -3.18
C ASP A 36 -10.37 -0.91 -2.85
N ARG A 37 -9.24 -0.51 -3.44
CA ARG A 37 -7.91 -1.05 -3.16
C ARG A 37 -7.42 -0.53 -1.82
N ALA A 38 -7.34 -1.42 -0.84
CA ALA A 38 -6.61 -1.16 0.39
C ALA A 38 -5.13 -0.83 0.08
N VAL A 39 -4.74 0.42 0.34
CA VAL A 39 -3.35 0.85 0.29
C VAL A 39 -2.78 0.94 1.70
N SER A 40 -1.51 0.60 1.83
CA SER A 40 -0.80 0.64 3.09
C SER A 40 0.23 1.78 3.07
N PHE A 41 0.60 2.29 4.23
CA PHE A 41 1.52 3.42 4.35
C PHE A 41 2.79 3.06 5.10
N LEU A 42 3.90 3.70 4.74
CA LEU A 42 5.19 3.66 5.41
C LEU A 42 5.77 5.09 5.47
N PRO A 43 5.75 5.76 6.63
CA PRO A 43 6.25 7.14 6.73
C PRO A 43 7.78 7.20 6.61
N LYS A 44 8.29 8.30 6.05
CA LYS A 44 9.72 8.62 6.06
C LYS A 44 10.08 9.45 7.32
N PRO A 45 11.30 9.29 7.88
CA PRO A 45 12.30 8.28 7.55
C PRO A 45 11.92 6.90 8.11
N PHE A 46 12.40 5.84 7.46
CA PHE A 46 12.23 4.46 7.92
C PHE A 46 13.55 3.69 7.82
N THR A 47 13.67 2.66 8.63
CA THR A 47 14.79 1.71 8.61
C THR A 47 14.48 0.52 7.70
N VAL A 48 15.53 -0.19 7.27
CA VAL A 48 15.39 -1.45 6.51
C VAL A 48 14.58 -2.50 7.29
N ARG A 49 14.72 -2.51 8.61
CA ARG A 49 13.95 -3.38 9.50
C ARG A 49 12.45 -3.05 9.43
N GLN A 50 12.08 -1.78 9.55
CA GLN A 50 10.69 -1.34 9.47
C GLN A 50 10.07 -1.64 8.09
N LEU A 51 10.83 -1.48 7.01
CA LEU A 51 10.39 -1.88 5.67
C LEU A 51 10.12 -3.39 5.61
N SER A 52 11.03 -4.21 6.14
CA SER A 52 10.89 -5.68 6.14
C SER A 52 9.68 -6.13 6.98
N GLU A 53 9.46 -5.51 8.13
CA GLU A 53 8.30 -5.77 8.99
C GLU A 53 7.00 -5.41 8.28
N ARG A 54 6.95 -4.25 7.60
CA ARG A 54 5.78 -3.83 6.82
C ARG A 54 5.48 -4.78 5.67
N ILE A 55 6.49 -5.17 4.89
CA ILE A 55 6.33 -6.15 3.80
C ILE A 55 5.79 -7.48 4.35
N LYS A 56 6.32 -7.97 5.48
CA LYS A 56 5.82 -9.20 6.11
C LYS A 56 4.36 -9.07 6.54
N GLN A 57 3.95 -7.94 7.12
CA GLN A 57 2.57 -7.71 7.52
C GLN A 57 1.62 -7.72 6.32
N GLU A 58 2.01 -7.05 5.23
CA GLU A 58 1.23 -7.05 3.99
C GLU A 58 1.13 -8.45 3.38
N LEU A 59 2.22 -9.22 3.35
CA LEU A 59 2.19 -10.58 2.81
C LEU A 59 1.48 -11.59 3.73
N ALA A 60 1.59 -11.44 5.05
CA ALA A 60 0.97 -12.35 6.02
C ALA A 60 -0.56 -12.30 5.97
N GLY A 61 -1.14 -11.17 5.52
CA GLY A 61 -2.58 -11.08 5.23
C GLY A 61 -3.07 -11.95 4.06
N ILE A 62 -2.21 -12.79 3.46
CA ILE A 62 -2.54 -13.76 2.39
C ILE A 62 -2.83 -15.17 2.97
N GLY A 63 -2.48 -15.45 4.23
CA GLY A 63 -2.59 -16.80 4.82
C GLY A 63 -3.99 -17.25 5.28
N GLY A 64 -5.06 -16.51 4.98
CA GLY A 64 -6.40 -16.76 5.55
C GLY A 64 -7.53 -17.05 4.56
N LYS A 65 -7.27 -17.11 3.24
CA LYS A 65 -8.32 -17.31 2.23
C LYS A 65 -8.02 -18.35 1.14
N GLU A 66 -6.96 -19.15 1.28
CA GLU A 66 -6.75 -20.38 0.50
C GLU A 66 -6.76 -21.60 1.44
N ALA A 67 -7.87 -21.78 2.16
CA ALA A 67 -8.22 -23.02 2.87
C ALA A 67 -9.66 -22.91 3.41
N ALA A 68 -10.65 -22.77 2.52
CA ALA A 68 -12.06 -23.00 2.80
C ALA A 68 -12.81 -23.25 1.50
#